data_AF-A0AAJ1R969-F1
#
_entry.id   AF-A0AAJ1R969-F1
#
_cell.length_a   1.000
_cell.length_b   1.000
_cell.length_c   1.000
_cell.angle_alpha   90.00
_cell.angle_beta   90.00
_cell.angle_gamma   90.00
#
_symmetry.space_group_name_H-M   'P 1'
#
loop_
_entity.id
_entity.type
_entity.pdbx_description
1 polymer ?
#
loop_
_entity_poly.entity_id
_entity_poly.type
_entity_poly.pdbx_seq_one_letter_code
_entity_poly.pdbx_strand_id
1 'polypeptide(L)'
;FYSAMRWINGGRVSIAAMAVGTAQHLYERMLEYARVREAFGRRIGANQYVQGMVVDTLAELAQARLLVYDLAAKLDAGADGR
;
A
#
# COMPACT_ATOMS: atom_id res chain seq x y z
N PHE A 1 5.31 23.74 -21.34
CA PHE A 1 4.19 22.92 -20.83
C PHE A 1 4.53 21.42 -20.74
N TYR A 2 5.03 20.77 -21.79
CA TYR A 2 5.42 19.34 -21.75
C TYR A 2 6.42 18.95 -20.63
N SER A 3 7.45 19.77 -20.39
CA SER A 3 8.44 19.50 -19.33
C SER A 3 7.84 19.51 -17.91
N ALA A 4 6.80 20.33 -17.68
CA ALA A 4 6.11 20.39 -16.39
C ALA A 4 5.25 19.15 -16.14
N MET A 5 4.54 18.67 -17.17
CA MET A 5 3.75 17.43 -17.07
C MET A 5 4.62 16.21 -16.76
N ARG A 6 5.79 16.10 -17.41
CA ARG A 6 6.75 15.02 -17.11
C ARG A 6 7.18 15.01 -15.65
N TRP A 7 7.42 16.19 -15.07
CA TRP A 7 7.81 16.33 -13.67
C TRP A 7 6.68 15.95 -12.70
N ILE A 8 5.45 16.38 -13.00
CA ILE A 8 4.24 16.02 -12.22
C ILE A 8 4.04 14.50 -12.21
N ASN A 9 4.22 13.83 -13.35
CA ASN A 9 4.04 12.38 -13.44
C ASN A 9 5.09 11.61 -12.62
N GLY A 10 6.37 12.03 -12.68
CA GLY A 10 7.41 11.46 -11.81
C GLY A 10 7.12 11.71 -10.31
N GLY A 11 6.60 12.89 -9.98
CA GLY A 11 6.17 13.23 -8.63
C GLY A 11 5.04 12.33 -8.13
N ARG A 12 4.05 12.02 -8.97
CA ARG A 12 2.93 11.13 -8.62
C ARG A 12 3.41 9.72 -8.27
N VAL A 13 4.30 9.15 -9.09
CA VAL A 13 4.89 7.82 -8.80
C VAL A 13 5.68 7.84 -7.50
N SER A 14 6.45 8.90 -7.26
CA SER A 14 7.24 9.05 -6.04
C SER A 14 6.35 9.09 -4.79
N ILE A 15 5.26 9.87 -4.82
CA ILE A 15 4.29 9.95 -3.72
C ILE A 15 3.59 8.61 -3.50
N ALA A 16 3.17 7.95 -4.57
CA ALA A 16 2.50 6.65 -4.47
C ALA A 16 3.44 5.56 -3.92
N ALA A 17 4.71 5.55 -4.32
CA ALA A 17 5.72 4.64 -3.76
C ALA A 17 5.94 4.86 -2.26
N MET A 18 6.02 6.12 -1.80
CA MET A 18 6.11 6.45 -0.37
C MET A 18 4.87 5.99 0.40
N ALA A 19 3.68 6.18 -0.16
CA ALA A 19 2.43 5.75 0.45
C ALA A 19 2.37 4.22 0.61
N VAL A 20 2.76 3.46 -0.43
CA VAL A 20 2.84 1.99 -0.37
C VAL A 20 3.86 1.51 0.67
N GLY A 21 5.01 2.17 0.76
CA GLY A 21 6.01 1.87 1.80
C GLY A 21 5.48 2.09 3.21
N THR A 22 4.80 3.22 3.43
CA THR A 22 4.16 3.52 4.72
C THR A 22 3.06 2.52 5.05
N ALA A 23 2.21 2.18 4.08
CA ALA A 23 1.13 1.22 4.25
C ALA A 23 1.65 -0.19 4.58
N GLN A 24 2.78 -0.61 4.00
CA GLN A 24 3.45 -1.86 4.37
C GLN A 24 3.87 -1.86 5.84
N HIS A 25 4.50 -0.78 6.32
CA HIS A 25 4.88 -0.68 7.71
C HIS A 25 3.65 -0.75 8.65
N LEU A 26 2.57 -0.03 8.31
CA LEU A 26 1.34 -0.06 9.10
C LEU A 26 0.70 -1.45 9.10
N TYR A 27 0.71 -2.16 7.96
CA TYR A 27 0.21 -3.52 7.85
C TYR A 27 0.96 -4.49 8.78
N GLU A 28 2.29 -4.42 8.80
CA GLU A 28 3.12 -5.25 9.69
C GLU A 28 2.82 -4.99 11.16
N ARG A 29 2.66 -3.71 11.53
CA ARG A 29 2.33 -3.29 12.91
C ARG A 29 0.93 -3.74 13.31
N MET A 30 -0.04 -3.67 12.38
CA MET A 30 -1.38 -4.21 12.57
C MET A 30 -1.34 -5.72 12.82
N LEU A 31 -0.58 -6.47 12.02
CA LEU A 31 -0.45 -7.93 12.14
C LEU A 31 0.21 -8.32 13.48
N GLU A 32 1.28 -7.63 13.86
CA GLU A 32 1.96 -7.81 15.14
C GLU A 32 0.99 -7.56 16.30
N TYR A 33 0.30 -6.41 16.28
CA TYR A 33 -0.63 -6.04 17.34
C TYR A 33 -1.79 -7.02 17.48
N ALA A 34 -2.34 -7.51 16.36
CA ALA A 34 -3.42 -8.50 16.35
C ALA A 34 -3.00 -9.83 17.03
N ARG A 35 -1.70 -10.17 16.98
CA ARG A 35 -1.15 -11.39 17.59
C ARG A 35 -0.87 -11.27 19.08
N VAL A 36 -0.61 -10.07 19.59
CA VAL A 36 -0.20 -9.86 21.00
C VAL A 36 -1.31 -9.27 21.86
N ARG A 37 -2.24 -8.49 21.28
CA ARG A 37 -3.30 -7.84 22.05
C ARG A 37 -4.37 -8.85 22.44
N GLU A 38 -4.63 -8.92 23.75
CA GLU A 38 -5.74 -9.68 24.32
C GLU A 38 -6.87 -8.77 24.79
N ALA A 39 -8.10 -9.17 24.47
CA ALA A 39 -9.33 -8.55 24.93
C ALA A 39 -10.45 -9.59 24.92
N PHE A 40 -11.43 -9.46 25.83
CA PHE A 40 -12.54 -10.41 25.93
C PHE A 40 -12.08 -11.88 26.10
N GLY A 41 -10.98 -12.09 26.84
CA GLY A 41 -10.46 -13.42 27.18
C GLY A 41 -9.68 -14.14 26.08
N ARG A 42 -9.35 -13.48 24.95
CA ARG A 42 -8.53 -14.07 23.87
C ARG A 42 -7.76 -13.01 23.09
N ARG A 43 -6.81 -13.45 22.26
CA ARG A 43 -6.12 -12.58 21.30
C ARG A 43 -7.12 -12.02 20.28
N ILE A 44 -7.02 -10.72 19.98
CA ILE A 44 -7.96 -10.08 19.05
C ILE A 44 -7.85 -10.64 17.63
N GLY A 45 -6.67 -11.15 17.23
CA GLY A 45 -6.46 -11.82 15.94
C GLY A 45 -7.21 -13.15 15.79
N ALA A 46 -7.80 -13.70 16.86
CA ALA A 46 -8.71 -14.85 16.77
C ALA A 46 -10.14 -14.45 16.37
N ASN A 47 -10.46 -13.15 16.31
CA ASN A 47 -11.75 -12.66 15.86
C ASN A 47 -11.77 -12.55 14.33
N GLN A 48 -12.74 -13.19 13.68
CA GLN A 48 -12.91 -13.18 12.22
C GLN A 48 -13.01 -11.76 11.65
N TYR A 49 -13.63 -10.81 12.35
CA TYR A 49 -13.69 -9.42 11.89
C TYR A 49 -12.30 -8.78 11.81
N VAL A 50 -11.43 -9.07 12.78
CA VAL A 50 -10.03 -8.60 12.77
C VAL A 50 -9.24 -9.27 11.65
N GLN A 51 -9.45 -10.56 11.43
CA GLN A 51 -8.83 -11.28 10.32
C GLN A 51 -9.26 -10.71 8.97
N GLY A 52 -10.54 -10.36 8.81
CA GLY A 52 -11.07 -9.70 7.61
C GLY A 52 -10.33 -8.40 7.31
N MET A 53 -10.25 -7.49 8.30
CA MET A 53 -9.51 -6.24 8.14
C MET A 53 -8.05 -6.46 7.73
N VAL A 54 -7.39 -7.48 8.28
CA VAL A 54 -6.00 -7.82 7.92
C VAL A 54 -5.90 -8.30 6.47
N VAL A 55 -6.80 -9.19 6.03
CA VAL A 55 -6.79 -9.73 4.67
C VAL A 55 -7.12 -8.66 3.64
N ASP A 56 -8.14 -7.83 3.90
CA ASP A 56 -8.53 -6.74 3.00
C ASP A 56 -7.40 -5.72 2.83
N THR A 57 -6.77 -5.31 3.94
CA THR A 57 -5.61 -4.40 3.90
C THR A 57 -4.46 -4.99 3.10
N LEU A 58 -4.18 -6.29 3.24
CA LEU A 58 -3.12 -6.95 2.48
C LEU A 58 -3.43 -6.94 0.97
N ALA A 59 -4.69 -7.23 0.61
CA ALA A 59 -5.13 -7.24 -0.78
C ALA A 59 -4.99 -5.84 -1.43
N GLU A 60 -5.48 -4.80 -0.75
CA GLU A 60 -5.37 -3.41 -1.21
C GLU A 60 -3.90 -2.97 -1.34
N LEU A 61 -3.07 -3.32 -0.36
CA LEU A 61 -1.63 -3.00 -0.40
C LEU A 61 -0.92 -3.69 -1.56
N ALA A 62 -1.21 -4.96 -1.81
CA ALA A 62 -0.64 -5.70 -2.94
C ALA A 62 -1.08 -5.08 -4.27
N GLN A 63 -2.35 -4.72 -4.41
CA GLN A 63 -2.86 -4.04 -5.59
C GLN A 63 -2.20 -2.67 -5.80
N ALA A 64 -2.12 -1.84 -4.75
CA ALA A 64 -1.50 -0.53 -4.83
C ALA A 64 -0.03 -0.62 -5.25
N ARG A 65 0.71 -1.61 -4.73
CA ARG A 65 2.09 -1.88 -5.10
C ARG A 65 2.24 -2.24 -6.58
N LEU A 66 1.37 -3.11 -7.08
CA LEU A 66 1.36 -3.49 -8.51
C LEU A 66 1.10 -2.28 -9.41
N LEU A 67 0.11 -1.44 -9.07
CA LEU A 67 -0.21 -0.24 -9.82
C LEU A 67 0.95 0.77 -9.84
N VAL A 68 1.66 0.93 -8.73
CA VAL A 68 2.84 1.79 -8.66
C VAL A 68 3.95 1.28 -9.57
N TYR A 69 4.24 -0.02 -9.56
CA TYR A 69 5.26 -0.59 -10.43
C TYR A 69 4.88 -0.54 -11.91
N ASP A 70 3.61 -0.80 -12.24
CA ASP A 70 3.11 -0.66 -13.60
C ASP A 70 3.25 0.78 -14.12
N LEU A 71 2.86 1.77 -13.31
CA LEU A 71 3.00 3.18 -13.67
C LEU A 71 4.48 3.59 -13.83
N ALA A 72 5.35 3.13 -12.91
CA ALA A 72 6.79 3.38 -13.01
C ALA A 72 7.37 2.80 -14.31
N ALA A 73 7.06 1.55 -14.62
CA ALA A 73 7.52 0.89 -15.84
C ALA A 73 7.02 1.60 -17.11
N LYS A 74 5.76 2.06 -17.12
CA LYS A 74 5.21 2.85 -18.23
C LYS A 74 5.95 4.18 -18.42
N LEU A 75 6.27 4.88 -17.32
CA LEU A 75 7.05 6.12 -17.39
C LEU A 75 8.47 5.88 -17.92
N ASP A 76 9.13 4.81 -17.48
CA ASP A 76 10.46 4.44 -17.96
C ASP A 76 10.45 4.08 -19.45
N ALA A 77 9.36 3.48 -19.94
CA ALA A 77 9.13 3.21 -21.36
C ALA A 77 8.74 4.46 -22.19
N GLY A 78 8.68 5.65 -21.58
CA GLY A 78 8.37 6.90 -22.26
C GLY A 78 6.87 7.21 -22.42
N ALA A 79 5.99 6.50 -21.71
CA ALA A 79 4.56 6.82 -21.69
C ALA A 79 4.30 8.14 -20.94
N ASP A 80 3.18 8.80 -21.26
CA ASP A 80 2.76 10.09 -20.70
C ASP A 80 2.28 9.98 -19.22
N GLY A 81 2.34 8.81 -18.59
CA GLY A 81 2.00 8.65 -17.16
C GLY A 81 0.54 8.89 -16.78
N ARG A 82 -0.37 8.73 -17.74
CA ARG A 82 -1.82 8.80 -17.56
C ARG A 82 -2.43 7.42 -17.41
#